data_AF-A0A8T4NZ55-F1
#
_entry.id   AF-A0A8T4NZ55-F1
#
_cell.length_a   1.000
_cell.length_b   1.000
_cell.length_c   1.000
_cell.angle_alpha   90.00
_cell.angle_beta   90.00
_cell.angle_gamma   90.00
#
_symmetry.space_group_name_H-M   'P 1'
#
loop_
_entity.id
_entity.type
_entity.pdbx_description
1 polymer ?
#
loop_
_entity_poly.entity_id
_entity_poly.type
_entity_poly.pdbx_seq_one_letter_code
_entity_poly.pdbx_strand_id
1 'polypeptide(L)'
;MAKRSEKRNYLVLIGVAVLLIGILGLFVLNADTLYVSGKAVTSSTKSVIEKSPQKNVQCSISKNIPVGETITGNNKFDNIIGPDLLSYLNRFTINFGSKTIKARELIVSGQAINDFNDPNFVTVADSISSHDKNYENDVFLESTKDSLKYYYAFDTPILVSSATPENPLIIKFLGKFLKITGTSADGTAISAEYGNDRQMKVGETFSGIKLENVGNTGSIAVNVNGVSGTIAEGKTKLVGGINIFNWESFFHKNINNRKATLVIDAGEAKEFRDGDVYIGENENSPHWTWNIGGLQENTLTIPSAKSEFLGPYIGIENDIVYDDASDYPPTVGECLKFPRLYLKVCLDNVQKNAAKVTIKGKC
;
A
#
# COMPACT_ATOMS: atom_id res chain seq x y z
N MET A 1 -11.04 52.11 39.52
CA MET A 1 -10.84 53.24 38.59
C MET A 1 -9.63 52.93 37.73
N ALA A 2 -9.80 53.07 36.40
CA ALA A 2 -8.80 53.10 35.32
C ALA A 2 -7.93 51.86 35.00
N LYS A 3 -8.35 51.20 33.91
CA LYS A 3 -7.62 50.28 33.02
C LYS A 3 -6.32 50.90 32.46
N ARG A 4 -5.32 50.06 32.18
CA ARG A 4 -4.42 50.27 31.03
C ARG A 4 -4.09 48.94 30.36
N SER A 5 -4.57 48.79 29.13
CA SER A 5 -4.28 47.70 28.21
C SER A 5 -3.07 48.07 27.37
N GLU A 6 -2.05 47.22 27.32
CA GLU A 6 -0.98 47.32 26.32
C GLU A 6 -1.33 46.44 25.12
N LYS A 7 -1.63 47.10 24.01
CA LYS A 7 -1.70 46.51 22.67
C LYS A 7 -0.27 46.38 22.14
N ARG A 8 0.14 45.17 21.74
CA ARG A 8 1.30 44.99 20.85
C ARG A 8 0.79 44.92 19.41
N ASN A 9 1.16 45.92 18.62
CA ASN A 9 0.87 45.97 17.19
C ASN A 9 1.92 45.18 16.41
N TYR A 10 1.44 44.37 15.47
CA TYR A 10 2.20 43.69 14.44
C TYR A 10 2.83 44.70 13.47
N LEU A 11 4.10 44.51 13.16
CA LEU A 11 4.80 45.17 12.05
C LEU A 11 5.35 44.05 11.15
N VAL A 12 4.61 43.66 10.11
CA VAL A 12 5.12 42.79 9.05
C VAL A 12 5.48 43.69 7.87
N LEU A 13 6.79 43.84 7.62
CA LEU A 13 7.32 44.46 6.42
C LEU A 13 6.97 43.59 5.21
N ILE A 14 6.12 44.09 4.33
CA ILE A 14 6.01 43.60 2.95
C ILE A 14 6.92 44.49 2.10
N GLY A 15 7.99 43.89 1.58
CA GLY A 15 8.92 44.56 0.68
C GLY A 15 9.60 43.55 -0.21
N VAL A 16 8.92 43.11 -1.27
CA VAL A 16 9.58 42.47 -2.41
C VAL A 16 9.15 43.22 -3.67
N ALA A 17 10.08 44.01 -4.19
CA ALA A 17 10.00 44.64 -5.49
C ALA A 17 10.18 43.56 -6.56
N VAL A 18 9.18 43.38 -7.42
CA VAL A 18 9.32 42.60 -8.66
C VAL A 18 9.75 43.56 -9.75
N LEU A 19 11.02 43.47 -10.12
CA LEU A 19 11.61 44.13 -11.28
C LEU A 19 11.20 43.40 -12.55
N LEU A 20 10.40 44.05 -13.39
CA LEU A 20 10.15 43.63 -14.77
C LEU A 20 11.44 43.79 -15.60
N ILE A 21 11.97 42.68 -16.11
CA ILE A 21 12.88 42.70 -17.26
C ILE A 21 12.21 41.90 -18.37
N GLY A 22 11.75 42.62 -19.40
CA GLY A 22 11.26 42.05 -20.64
C GLY A 22 12.43 41.52 -21.47
N ILE A 23 12.30 40.28 -21.93
CA ILE A 23 13.04 39.78 -23.09
C ILE A 23 12.00 39.31 -24.09
N LEU A 24 11.74 40.17 -25.07
CA LEU A 24 11.03 39.85 -26.30
C LEU A 24 11.93 38.93 -27.14
N GLY A 25 11.71 37.62 -27.05
CA GLY A 25 12.28 36.63 -27.95
C GLY A 25 11.25 36.17 -28.96
N LEU A 26 11.22 36.83 -30.12
CA LEU A 26 10.36 36.50 -31.25
C LEU A 26 10.86 35.19 -31.91
N PHE A 27 10.31 34.05 -31.53
CA PHE A 27 10.54 32.79 -32.26
C PHE A 27 9.52 32.67 -33.41
N VAL A 28 9.99 32.90 -34.63
CA VAL A 28 9.30 32.51 -35.86
C VAL A 28 9.55 31.01 -36.05
N LEU A 29 8.55 30.17 -35.79
CA LEU A 29 8.56 28.77 -36.19
C LEU A 29 8.04 28.67 -37.63
N ASN A 30 8.95 28.38 -38.57
CA ASN A 30 8.59 27.93 -39.90
C ASN A 30 7.91 26.56 -39.80
N ALA A 31 6.70 26.48 -40.34
CA ALA A 31 5.96 25.23 -40.49
C ALA A 31 6.45 24.51 -41.76
N ASP A 32 7.49 23.70 -41.63
CA ASP A 32 7.80 22.69 -42.63
C ASP A 32 7.03 21.41 -42.33
N THR A 33 6.20 21.05 -43.31
CA THR A 33 5.31 19.91 -43.33
C THR A 33 6.12 18.63 -43.52
N LEU A 34 6.36 17.88 -42.44
CA LEU A 34 6.94 16.55 -42.51
C LEU A 34 5.83 15.50 -42.71
N TYR A 35 5.57 15.14 -43.97
CA TYR A 35 4.70 14.03 -44.33
C TYR A 35 5.46 12.70 -44.12
N VAL A 36 5.24 12.06 -42.97
CA VAL A 36 5.73 10.69 -42.71
C VAL A 36 4.58 9.72 -42.98
N SER A 37 4.67 8.94 -44.07
CA SER A 37 3.74 7.85 -44.34
C SER A 37 4.01 6.68 -43.37
N GLY A 38 3.35 6.73 -42.22
CA GLY A 38 3.41 5.69 -41.20
C GLY A 38 2.61 4.45 -41.62
N LYS A 39 3.30 3.43 -42.09
CA LYS A 39 2.81 2.05 -42.15
C LYS A 39 2.45 1.62 -40.72
N ALA A 40 1.24 1.10 -40.51
CA ALA A 40 0.79 0.63 -39.20
C ALA A 40 1.70 -0.50 -38.70
N VAL A 41 2.54 -0.20 -37.70
CA VAL A 41 3.31 -1.20 -36.96
C VAL A 41 2.41 -1.70 -35.84
N THR A 42 1.72 -2.82 -36.07
CA THR A 42 1.05 -3.59 -35.03
C THR A 42 2.11 -4.26 -34.16
N SER A 43 2.53 -3.58 -33.09
CA SER A 43 3.36 -4.17 -32.04
C SER A 43 2.48 -5.07 -31.17
N SER A 44 2.43 -6.36 -31.49
CA SER A 44 1.92 -7.37 -30.56
C SER A 44 3.05 -7.74 -29.59
N THR A 45 3.08 -7.09 -28.43
CA THR A 45 4.00 -7.46 -27.34
C THR A 45 3.54 -8.80 -26.76
N LYS A 46 4.16 -9.88 -27.23
CA LYS A 46 4.08 -11.19 -26.56
C LYS A 46 4.84 -11.07 -25.24
N SER A 47 4.16 -11.26 -24.12
CA SER A 47 4.80 -11.47 -22.82
C SER A 47 5.55 -12.80 -22.86
N VAL A 48 6.88 -12.74 -22.86
CA VAL A 48 7.73 -13.91 -22.62
C VAL A 48 7.76 -14.10 -21.11
N ILE A 49 7.10 -15.15 -20.62
CA ILE A 49 7.21 -15.57 -19.22
C ILE A 49 8.51 -16.36 -19.11
N GLU A 50 9.61 -15.67 -18.78
CA GLU A 50 10.82 -16.36 -18.30
C GLU A 50 10.49 -17.03 -16.96
N LYS A 51 10.62 -18.36 -16.92
CA LYS A 51 10.57 -19.11 -15.67
C LYS A 51 11.79 -18.73 -14.83
N SER A 52 11.60 -17.76 -13.95
CA SER A 52 12.52 -17.50 -12.85
C SER A 52 12.72 -18.80 -12.04
N PRO A 53 13.96 -19.14 -11.63
CA PRO A 53 14.20 -20.31 -10.80
C PRO A 53 13.31 -20.28 -9.55
N GLN A 54 12.75 -21.44 -9.18
CA GLN A 54 11.93 -21.61 -7.97
C GLN A 54 12.79 -21.27 -6.75
N LYS A 55 12.80 -19.99 -6.37
CA LYS A 55 13.35 -19.51 -5.11
C LYS A 55 12.51 -20.14 -3.99
N ASN A 56 13.15 -20.83 -3.04
CA ASN A 56 12.47 -21.31 -1.84
C ASN A 56 11.67 -20.15 -1.24
N VAL A 57 10.35 -20.30 -1.19
CA VAL A 57 9.46 -19.25 -0.70
C VAL A 57 9.65 -19.21 0.81
N GLN A 58 10.45 -18.27 1.29
CA GLN A 58 10.63 -17.99 2.69
C GLN A 58 9.44 -17.15 3.18
N CYS A 59 8.47 -17.85 3.76
CA CYS A 59 7.22 -17.30 4.28
C CYS A 59 7.34 -16.70 5.68
N SER A 60 8.47 -16.93 6.33
CA SER A 60 8.73 -16.46 7.68
C SER A 60 10.22 -16.20 7.91
N ILE A 61 10.51 -15.21 8.73
CA ILE A 61 11.83 -14.95 9.32
C ILE A 61 11.70 -14.95 10.83
N SER A 62 12.68 -15.53 11.53
CA SER A 62 12.68 -15.59 12.99
C SER A 62 14.00 -15.08 13.55
N LYS A 63 13.94 -14.43 14.71
CA LYS A 63 15.10 -13.95 15.47
C LYS A 63 14.87 -14.20 16.96
N ASN A 64 15.96 -14.45 17.68
CA ASN A 64 15.93 -14.42 19.13
C ASN A 64 16.20 -12.98 19.58
N ILE A 65 15.22 -12.39 20.26
CA ILE A 65 15.27 -11.02 20.73
C ILE A 65 15.43 -11.08 22.25
N PRO A 66 16.49 -10.49 22.83
CA PRO A 66 16.62 -10.41 24.29
C PRO A 66 15.38 -9.75 24.92
N VAL A 67 14.96 -10.23 26.09
CA VAL A 67 13.88 -9.59 26.84
C VAL A 67 14.35 -8.21 27.31
N GLY A 68 13.48 -7.21 27.20
CA GLY A 68 13.76 -5.80 27.39
C GLY A 68 14.34 -5.08 26.18
N GLU A 69 14.37 -5.74 25.01
CA GLU A 69 14.90 -5.13 23.79
C GLU A 69 13.88 -5.05 22.65
N THR A 70 14.06 -4.05 21.79
CA THR A 70 13.29 -3.87 20.56
C THR A 70 13.55 -5.02 19.58
N ILE A 71 12.58 -5.34 18.71
CA ILE A 71 12.73 -6.42 17.72
C ILE A 71 13.65 -6.06 16.55
N THR A 72 13.99 -4.77 16.37
CA THR A 72 14.85 -4.26 15.30
C THR A 72 16.21 -3.81 15.83
N GLY A 73 17.24 -3.87 14.98
CA GLY A 73 18.59 -3.39 15.29
C GLY A 73 19.70 -4.43 15.06
N ASN A 74 20.88 -4.20 15.64
CA ASN A 74 22.06 -5.03 15.43
C ASN A 74 21.79 -6.50 15.83
N ASN A 75 22.04 -7.43 14.91
CA ASN A 75 21.78 -8.86 15.05
C ASN A 75 20.29 -9.28 15.19
N LYS A 76 19.35 -8.35 15.01
CA LYS A 76 17.90 -8.60 15.10
C LYS A 76 17.25 -8.54 13.71
N PHE A 77 16.00 -8.07 13.62
CA PHE A 77 15.40 -7.73 12.33
C PHE A 77 15.93 -6.38 11.82
N ASP A 78 16.00 -6.25 10.50
CA ASP A 78 16.22 -4.95 9.88
C ASP A 78 14.99 -4.05 10.07
N ASN A 79 15.20 -2.74 10.19
CA ASN A 79 14.09 -1.79 10.31
C ASN A 79 13.18 -1.75 9.07
N ILE A 80 13.70 -2.16 7.91
CA ILE A 80 12.96 -2.22 6.65
C ILE A 80 13.08 -3.64 6.12
N ILE A 81 11.96 -4.36 6.10
CA ILE A 81 11.89 -5.74 5.62
C ILE A 81 11.17 -5.74 4.28
N GLY A 82 11.84 -6.24 3.25
CA GLY A 82 11.31 -6.33 1.90
C GLY A 82 11.29 -7.75 1.33
N PRO A 83 10.95 -7.88 0.03
CA PRO A 83 10.84 -9.16 -0.68
C PRO A 83 12.12 -10.01 -0.73
N ASP A 84 13.29 -9.42 -0.44
CA ASP A 84 14.55 -10.17 -0.38
C ASP A 84 14.72 -10.98 0.90
N LEU A 85 14.12 -10.51 2.00
CA LEU A 85 14.18 -11.13 3.32
C LEU A 85 12.95 -11.99 3.60
N LEU A 86 11.78 -11.52 3.18
CA LEU A 86 10.50 -12.20 3.35
C LEU A 86 9.83 -12.32 1.97
N SER A 87 9.99 -13.45 1.29
CA SER A 87 9.55 -13.61 -0.10
C SER A 87 8.03 -13.62 -0.27
N TYR A 88 7.28 -13.65 0.83
CA TYR A 88 5.83 -13.41 0.81
C TYR A 88 5.50 -11.96 0.45
N LEU A 89 6.36 -11.00 0.81
CA LEU A 89 6.29 -9.64 0.29
C LEU A 89 6.65 -9.66 -1.20
N ASN A 90 5.89 -8.91 -1.98
CA ASN A 90 5.95 -9.02 -3.43
C ASN A 90 6.73 -7.87 -4.07
N ARG A 91 7.26 -8.16 -5.25
CA ARG A 91 7.64 -7.15 -6.24
C ARG A 91 6.61 -7.15 -7.34
N PHE A 92 6.26 -5.97 -7.81
CA PHE A 92 5.25 -5.78 -8.83
C PHE A 92 5.82 -5.04 -10.03
N THR A 93 5.25 -5.35 -11.18
CA THR A 93 5.35 -4.54 -12.38
C THR A 93 3.94 -4.13 -12.73
N ILE A 94 3.66 -2.83 -12.71
CA ILE A 94 2.35 -2.26 -13.03
C ILE A 94 2.47 -1.34 -14.23
N ASN A 95 1.40 -1.24 -15.02
CA ASN A 95 1.30 -0.26 -16.10
C ASN A 95 0.46 0.91 -15.61
N PHE A 96 0.98 2.13 -15.78
CA PHE A 96 0.28 3.35 -15.41
C PHE A 96 0.54 4.43 -16.45
N GLY A 97 -0.52 4.87 -17.13
CA GLY A 97 -0.39 5.61 -18.39
C GLY A 97 0.44 4.83 -19.41
N SER A 98 1.45 5.48 -19.99
CA SER A 98 2.39 4.86 -20.94
C SER A 98 3.64 4.26 -20.28
N LYS A 99 3.71 4.24 -18.94
CA LYS A 99 4.89 3.82 -18.19
C LYS A 99 4.70 2.45 -17.57
N THR A 100 5.79 1.68 -17.56
CA THR A 100 5.94 0.49 -16.73
C THR A 100 6.63 0.88 -15.43
N ILE A 101 5.93 0.69 -14.31
CA ILE A 101 6.37 1.08 -12.98
C ILE A 101 6.72 -0.19 -12.21
N LYS A 102 7.90 -0.22 -11.58
CA LYS A 102 8.27 -1.26 -10.63
C LYS A 102 7.88 -0.80 -9.24
N ALA A 103 7.39 -1.72 -8.42
CA ALA A 103 7.01 -1.46 -7.05
C ALA A 103 7.30 -2.68 -6.17
N ARG A 104 7.24 -2.50 -4.85
CA ARG A 104 7.46 -3.55 -3.85
C ARG A 104 6.67 -3.29 -2.58
N GLU A 105 6.43 -4.36 -1.84
CA GLU A 105 5.85 -4.29 -0.49
C GLU A 105 6.97 -4.23 0.55
N LEU A 106 6.77 -3.43 1.59
CA LEU A 106 7.72 -3.25 2.69
C LEU A 106 7.00 -3.33 4.03
N ILE A 107 7.67 -3.90 5.03
CA ILE A 107 7.34 -3.69 6.44
C ILE A 107 8.40 -2.76 7.00
N VAL A 108 7.98 -1.76 7.76
CA VAL A 108 8.89 -0.85 8.47
C VAL A 108 8.61 -0.96 9.96
N SER A 109 9.66 -1.00 10.76
CA SER A 109 9.55 -0.94 12.22
C SER A 109 10.69 -0.14 12.83
N GLY A 110 10.43 0.52 13.95
CA GLY A 110 11.42 1.38 14.60
C GLY A 110 11.66 2.70 13.88
N GLN A 111 10.67 3.20 13.12
CA GLN A 111 10.77 4.47 12.44
C GLN A 111 10.54 5.61 13.46
N ALA A 112 11.59 6.37 13.75
CA ALA A 112 11.45 7.55 14.59
C ALA A 112 10.75 8.66 13.79
N ILE A 113 9.53 9.04 14.18
CA ILE A 113 8.81 10.15 13.58
C ILE A 113 8.90 11.30 14.59
N ASN A 114 9.88 12.18 14.39
CA ASN A 114 10.02 13.48 15.07
C ASN A 114 10.65 13.56 16.48
N ASP A 115 10.84 12.47 17.22
CA ASP A 115 11.63 12.50 18.45
C ASP A 115 12.65 11.37 18.49
N PHE A 116 13.94 11.73 18.47
CA PHE A 116 15.02 10.75 18.67
C PHE A 116 15.00 10.15 20.09
N ASN A 117 14.30 10.79 21.03
CA ASN A 117 14.22 10.37 22.42
C ASN A 117 13.06 9.41 22.71
N ASP A 118 12.11 9.25 21.78
CA ASP A 118 10.99 8.32 21.93
C ASP A 118 10.67 7.63 20.59
N PRO A 119 11.52 6.68 20.16
CA PRO A 119 11.31 6.04 18.88
C PRO A 119 10.22 4.98 19.02
N ASN A 120 9.31 4.94 18.04
CA ASN A 120 8.22 3.99 18.05
C ASN A 120 8.70 2.57 17.79
N PHE A 121 8.62 1.70 18.80
CA PHE A 121 9.17 0.35 18.72
C PHE A 121 8.18 -0.74 19.11
N VAL A 122 8.46 -1.91 18.56
CA VAL A 122 7.96 -3.17 19.07
C VAL A 122 9.05 -3.78 19.94
N THR A 123 8.71 -4.15 21.17
CA THR A 123 9.65 -4.56 22.21
C THR A 123 9.20 -5.89 22.80
N VAL A 124 10.16 -6.77 23.08
CA VAL A 124 9.90 -7.94 23.92
C VAL A 124 10.07 -7.51 25.37
N ALA A 125 9.01 -7.53 26.17
CA ALA A 125 9.03 -6.97 27.52
C ALA A 125 8.53 -7.97 28.57
N ASP A 126 9.05 -7.84 29.79
CA ASP A 126 8.57 -8.51 31.01
C ASP A 126 8.33 -7.46 32.11
N SER A 127 7.99 -7.89 33.33
CA SER A 127 7.73 -6.97 34.46
C SER A 127 8.95 -6.16 34.92
N ILE A 128 10.16 -6.50 34.47
CA ILE A 128 11.42 -5.85 34.85
C ILE A 128 11.78 -4.78 33.82
N SER A 129 11.61 -5.10 32.54
CA SER A 129 11.94 -4.20 31.44
C SER A 129 10.79 -3.26 31.05
N SER A 130 9.55 -3.65 31.32
CA SER A 130 8.37 -2.81 31.11
C SER A 130 8.20 -1.80 32.24
N HIS A 131 7.40 -0.77 31.97
CA HIS A 131 6.90 0.13 33.00
C HIS A 131 5.75 -0.53 33.81
N ASP A 132 5.12 -1.59 33.29
CA ASP A 132 4.07 -2.31 33.98
C ASP A 132 4.60 -3.48 34.84
N LYS A 133 4.29 -3.41 36.14
CA LYS A 133 4.63 -4.47 37.10
C LYS A 133 3.65 -5.64 37.08
N ASN A 134 2.50 -5.49 36.42
CA ASN A 134 1.44 -6.49 36.37
C ASN A 134 1.68 -7.60 35.34
N TYR A 135 2.77 -7.55 34.57
CA TYR A 135 3.21 -8.66 33.72
C TYR A 135 3.66 -9.90 34.50
N GLU A 136 3.83 -9.78 35.82
CA GLU A 136 4.26 -10.88 36.69
C GLU A 136 5.53 -11.58 36.17
N ASN A 137 5.43 -12.81 35.67
CA ASN A 137 6.56 -13.59 35.14
C ASN A 137 6.44 -13.86 33.63
N ASP A 138 5.44 -13.28 32.98
CA ASP A 138 5.19 -13.52 31.56
C ASP A 138 5.94 -12.52 30.69
N VAL A 139 6.17 -12.92 29.43
CA VAL A 139 6.81 -12.10 28.41
C VAL A 139 5.77 -11.72 27.37
N PHE A 140 5.77 -10.44 27.01
CA PHE A 140 4.82 -9.83 26.10
C PHE A 140 5.54 -9.15 24.94
N LEU A 141 4.78 -8.93 23.87
CA LEU A 141 5.21 -8.14 22.72
C LEU A 141 4.53 -6.76 22.80
N GLU A 142 5.22 -5.81 23.43
CA GLU A 142 4.78 -4.42 23.50
C GLU A 142 4.93 -3.73 22.14
N SER A 143 4.08 -2.77 21.88
CA SER A 143 4.02 -2.03 20.62
C SER A 143 3.53 -0.63 20.90
N THR A 144 4.35 0.39 20.62
CA THR A 144 3.85 1.77 20.61
C THR A 144 3.10 2.05 19.31
N LYS A 145 2.33 3.15 19.29
CA LYS A 145 1.72 3.69 18.07
C LYS A 145 2.78 3.93 16.99
N ASP A 146 2.45 3.68 15.73
CA ASP A 146 3.29 3.84 14.53
C ASP A 146 4.61 3.01 14.50
N SER A 147 4.76 2.05 15.42
CA SER A 147 5.96 1.21 15.53
C SER A 147 6.08 0.10 14.48
N LEU A 148 4.98 -0.21 13.80
CA LEU A 148 4.84 -1.18 12.73
C LEU A 148 4.05 -0.58 11.59
N LYS A 149 4.65 -0.57 10.40
CA LYS A 149 4.04 -0.04 9.19
C LYS A 149 4.15 -1.01 8.03
N TYR A 150 3.20 -0.93 7.12
CA TYR A 150 3.21 -1.63 5.85
C TYR A 150 3.10 -0.64 4.71
N TYR A 151 3.95 -0.74 3.70
CA TYR A 151 3.95 0.16 2.56
C TYR A 151 3.94 -0.57 1.22
N TYR A 152 3.27 0.05 0.25
CA TYR A 152 3.46 -0.17 -1.17
C TYR A 152 4.38 0.93 -1.70
N ALA A 153 5.64 0.58 -1.95
CA ALA A 153 6.70 1.50 -2.36
C ALA A 153 7.00 1.36 -3.86
N PHE A 154 7.26 2.48 -4.52
CA PHE A 154 7.58 2.56 -5.94
C PHE A 154 9.09 2.59 -6.18
N ASP A 155 9.58 1.68 -7.02
CA ASP A 155 10.99 1.55 -7.38
C ASP A 155 11.33 2.29 -8.68
N THR A 156 10.31 2.82 -9.35
CA THR A 156 10.41 3.66 -10.56
C THR A 156 9.75 5.01 -10.28
N PRO A 157 10.31 6.13 -10.76
CA PRO A 157 9.64 7.43 -10.66
C PRO A 157 8.21 7.43 -11.19
N ILE A 158 7.27 7.87 -10.36
CA ILE A 158 5.85 7.93 -10.65
C ILE A 158 5.26 9.23 -10.09
N LEU A 159 4.28 9.80 -10.80
CA LEU A 159 3.44 10.90 -10.30
C LEU A 159 2.04 10.35 -10.03
N VAL A 160 1.76 9.96 -8.78
CA VAL A 160 0.49 9.29 -8.43
C VAL A 160 -0.70 10.22 -8.65
N SER A 161 -0.52 11.53 -8.46
CA SER A 161 -1.57 12.54 -8.71
C SER A 161 -2.02 12.67 -10.16
N SER A 162 -1.36 11.99 -11.11
CA SER A 162 -1.84 11.88 -12.50
C SER A 162 -2.93 10.81 -12.71
N ALA A 163 -3.32 10.09 -11.64
CA ALA A 163 -4.39 9.11 -11.71
C ALA A 163 -5.75 9.80 -11.88
N THR A 164 -6.56 9.29 -12.81
CA THR A 164 -7.93 9.76 -13.07
C THR A 164 -8.88 8.56 -13.17
N PRO A 165 -10.21 8.74 -13.17
CA PRO A 165 -11.14 7.64 -13.44
C PRO A 165 -10.89 6.95 -14.80
N GLU A 166 -10.42 7.68 -15.81
CA GLU A 166 -10.11 7.18 -17.15
C GLU A 166 -8.75 6.51 -17.24
N ASN A 167 -7.78 6.97 -16.46
CA ASN A 167 -6.43 6.42 -16.34
C ASN A 167 -6.07 6.18 -14.86
N PRO A 168 -6.66 5.16 -14.22
CA PRO A 168 -6.44 4.91 -12.81
C PRO A 168 -5.09 4.24 -12.54
N LEU A 169 -4.53 4.48 -11.35
CA LEU A 169 -3.44 3.65 -10.83
C LEU A 169 -4.03 2.43 -10.13
N ILE A 170 -3.70 1.25 -10.62
CA ILE A 170 -4.22 -0.01 -10.11
C ILE A 170 -3.11 -0.78 -9.39
N ILE A 171 -3.32 -1.08 -8.11
CA ILE A 171 -2.37 -1.83 -7.28
C ILE A 171 -3.05 -2.93 -6.47
N LYS A 172 -2.25 -3.88 -5.99
CA LYS A 172 -2.66 -4.86 -4.98
C LYS A 172 -2.06 -4.46 -3.63
N PHE A 173 -2.91 -4.05 -2.69
CA PHE A 173 -2.52 -3.55 -1.38
C PHE A 173 -3.07 -4.49 -0.30
N LEU A 174 -2.23 -5.11 0.53
CA LEU A 174 -2.63 -6.08 1.57
C LEU A 174 -3.56 -7.19 1.06
N GLY A 175 -3.26 -7.70 -0.14
CA GLY A 175 -4.04 -8.74 -0.79
C GLY A 175 -5.43 -8.28 -1.26
N LYS A 176 -5.63 -6.98 -1.45
CA LYS A 176 -6.85 -6.38 -2.00
C LYS A 176 -6.55 -5.54 -3.21
N PHE A 177 -7.55 -5.39 -4.04
CA PHE A 177 -7.47 -4.50 -5.18
C PHE A 177 -7.75 -3.06 -4.73
N LEU A 178 -6.89 -2.14 -5.15
CA LEU A 178 -7.06 -0.71 -4.94
C LEU A 178 -6.87 0.00 -6.28
N LYS A 179 -7.95 0.61 -6.80
CA LYS A 179 -7.95 1.38 -8.05
C LYS A 179 -8.08 2.85 -7.68
N ILE A 180 -6.96 3.53 -7.70
CA ILE A 180 -6.82 4.94 -7.38
C ILE A 180 -7.22 5.74 -8.62
N THR A 181 -8.23 6.58 -8.45
CA THR A 181 -8.83 7.41 -9.51
C THR A 181 -8.56 8.90 -9.32
N GLY A 182 -7.80 9.27 -8.28
CA GLY A 182 -7.43 10.65 -7.99
C GLY A 182 -6.68 10.77 -6.68
N THR A 183 -6.15 11.96 -6.43
CA THR A 183 -5.48 12.33 -5.17
C THR A 183 -5.93 13.71 -4.71
N SER A 184 -5.78 14.01 -3.43
CA SER A 184 -5.93 15.39 -2.93
C SER A 184 -4.79 16.30 -3.41
N ALA A 185 -5.04 17.61 -3.38
CA ALA A 185 -4.08 18.62 -3.82
C ALA A 185 -2.82 18.71 -2.94
N ASP A 186 -2.95 18.45 -1.64
CA ASP A 186 -1.84 18.36 -0.68
C ASP A 186 -1.05 17.05 -0.78
N GLY A 187 -1.56 16.06 -1.52
CA GLY A 187 -0.87 14.80 -1.75
C GLY A 187 -0.88 13.84 -0.55
N THR A 188 -1.81 14.00 0.38
CA THR A 188 -1.98 13.15 1.58
C THR A 188 -3.27 12.32 1.53
N ALA A 189 -3.99 12.30 0.40
CA ALA A 189 -5.17 11.48 0.23
C ALA A 189 -5.29 10.89 -1.17
N ILE A 190 -5.94 9.74 -1.26
CA ILE A 190 -6.32 9.07 -2.51
C ILE A 190 -7.83 8.91 -2.59
N SER A 191 -8.39 9.06 -3.78
CA SER A 191 -9.74 8.58 -4.09
C SER A 191 -9.61 7.23 -4.77
N ALA A 192 -10.18 6.16 -4.20
CA ALA A 192 -10.01 4.82 -4.73
C ALA A 192 -11.25 3.92 -4.61
N GLU A 193 -11.42 3.06 -5.61
CA GLU A 193 -12.29 1.89 -5.53
C GLU A 193 -11.51 0.73 -4.88
N TYR A 194 -12.12 0.07 -3.89
CA TYR A 194 -11.52 -1.05 -3.16
C TYR A 194 -12.39 -2.30 -3.30
N GLY A 195 -11.77 -3.44 -3.60
CA GLY A 195 -12.52 -4.66 -3.89
C GLY A 195 -11.75 -5.96 -3.69
N ASN A 196 -12.49 -7.07 -3.78
CA ASN A 196 -11.92 -8.42 -3.79
C ASN A 196 -11.64 -8.86 -5.22
N ASP A 197 -10.42 -9.30 -5.50
CA ASP A 197 -10.10 -9.97 -6.75
C ASP A 197 -10.45 -11.47 -6.69
N ARG A 198 -10.92 -12.00 -7.83
CA ARG A 198 -11.18 -13.43 -8.03
C ARG A 198 -10.74 -13.82 -9.43
N GLN A 199 -9.77 -14.73 -9.52
CA GLN A 199 -9.50 -15.42 -10.78
C GLN A 199 -10.57 -16.48 -11.01
N MET A 200 -11.20 -16.43 -12.18
CA MET A 200 -12.26 -17.35 -12.59
C MET A 200 -11.90 -17.97 -13.93
N LYS A 201 -12.19 -19.26 -14.10
CA LYS A 201 -12.18 -19.92 -15.41
C LYS A 201 -13.54 -19.74 -16.09
N VAL A 202 -13.56 -19.83 -17.42
CA VAL A 202 -14.83 -19.83 -18.14
C VAL A 202 -15.70 -21.02 -17.69
N GLY A 203 -16.95 -20.73 -17.35
CA GLY A 203 -17.92 -21.66 -16.77
C GLY A 203 -17.96 -21.65 -15.24
N GLU A 204 -16.96 -21.09 -14.56
CA GLU A 204 -16.93 -20.98 -13.10
C GLU A 204 -17.96 -19.93 -12.63
N THR A 205 -18.62 -20.23 -11.50
CA THR A 205 -19.53 -19.32 -10.82
C THR A 205 -19.02 -19.04 -9.41
N PHE A 206 -19.01 -17.77 -9.01
CA PHE A 206 -18.67 -17.32 -7.67
C PHE A 206 -19.66 -16.22 -7.25
N SER A 207 -20.32 -16.39 -6.10
CA SER A 207 -21.31 -15.43 -5.57
C SER A 207 -22.36 -14.98 -6.61
N GLY A 208 -22.88 -15.92 -7.40
CA GLY A 208 -23.89 -15.62 -8.44
C GLY A 208 -23.35 -15.01 -9.73
N ILE A 209 -22.04 -14.72 -9.81
CA ILE A 209 -21.35 -14.24 -11.00
C ILE A 209 -20.75 -15.44 -11.72
N LYS A 210 -21.11 -15.65 -12.98
CA LYS A 210 -20.54 -16.67 -13.86
C LYS A 210 -19.68 -16.01 -14.92
N LEU A 211 -18.44 -16.46 -15.09
CA LEU A 211 -17.62 -16.06 -16.24
C LEU A 211 -18.03 -16.89 -17.46
N GLU A 212 -18.76 -16.30 -18.39
CA GLU A 212 -19.30 -17.01 -19.56
C GLU A 212 -18.26 -17.14 -20.67
N ASN A 213 -17.41 -16.13 -20.86
CA ASN A 213 -16.38 -16.16 -21.87
C ASN A 213 -15.30 -15.10 -21.64
N VAL A 214 -14.16 -15.28 -22.29
CA VAL A 214 -13.14 -14.26 -22.51
C VAL A 214 -12.99 -14.08 -24.02
N GLY A 215 -13.10 -12.85 -24.50
CA GLY A 215 -12.91 -12.45 -25.89
C GLY A 215 -11.43 -12.30 -26.23
N ASN A 216 -11.11 -12.37 -27.52
CA ASN A 216 -9.72 -12.21 -28.01
C ASN A 216 -9.17 -10.78 -27.84
N THR A 217 -10.03 -9.79 -27.62
CA THR A 217 -9.67 -8.39 -27.33
C THR A 217 -9.62 -8.10 -25.83
N GLY A 218 -9.59 -9.14 -24.99
CA GLY A 218 -9.54 -9.01 -23.53
C GLY A 218 -10.86 -8.67 -22.84
N SER A 219 -11.95 -8.48 -23.59
CA SER A 219 -13.27 -8.32 -22.99
C SER A 219 -13.75 -9.63 -22.35
N ILE A 220 -14.57 -9.52 -21.32
CA ILE A 220 -15.20 -10.68 -20.66
C ILE A 220 -16.71 -10.63 -20.84
N ALA A 221 -17.32 -11.80 -20.98
CA ALA A 221 -18.76 -11.98 -20.85
C ALA A 221 -19.05 -12.60 -19.49
N VAL A 222 -19.94 -11.98 -18.73
CA VAL A 222 -20.34 -12.43 -17.40
C VAL A 222 -21.86 -12.52 -17.31
N ASN A 223 -22.37 -13.45 -16.51
CA ASN A 223 -23.77 -13.53 -16.13
C ASN A 223 -23.89 -13.38 -14.62
N VAL A 224 -24.66 -12.41 -14.16
CA VAL A 224 -24.90 -12.14 -12.75
C VAL A 224 -26.37 -12.41 -12.46
N ASN A 225 -26.66 -13.52 -11.78
CA ASN A 225 -28.03 -13.92 -11.42
C ASN A 225 -29.02 -13.89 -12.59
N GLY A 226 -28.60 -14.34 -13.78
CA GLY A 226 -29.42 -14.35 -14.99
C GLY A 226 -29.26 -13.12 -15.89
N VAL A 227 -28.62 -12.05 -15.43
CA VAL A 227 -28.35 -10.85 -16.24
C VAL A 227 -26.96 -10.94 -16.88
N SER A 228 -26.91 -11.08 -18.20
CA SER A 228 -25.64 -11.11 -18.94
C SER A 228 -25.10 -9.70 -19.24
N GLY A 229 -23.78 -9.57 -19.26
CA GLY A 229 -23.10 -8.34 -19.61
C GLY A 229 -21.70 -8.60 -20.17
N THR A 230 -21.24 -7.70 -21.04
CA THR A 230 -19.86 -7.68 -21.53
C THR A 230 -19.11 -6.50 -20.95
N ILE A 231 -17.88 -6.75 -20.47
CA ILE A 231 -17.01 -5.77 -19.81
C ILE A 231 -15.67 -5.75 -20.56
N ALA A 232 -15.28 -4.58 -21.07
CA ALA A 232 -13.99 -4.42 -21.73
C ALA A 232 -12.83 -4.57 -20.74
N GLU A 233 -11.64 -4.92 -21.21
CA GLU A 233 -10.43 -4.97 -20.39
C GLU A 233 -10.15 -3.62 -19.73
N GLY A 234 -9.80 -3.64 -18.44
CA GLY A 234 -9.52 -2.44 -17.66
C GLY A 234 -10.73 -1.53 -17.44
N LYS A 235 -11.96 -2.05 -17.58
CA LYS A 235 -13.20 -1.28 -17.33
C LYS A 235 -14.05 -1.91 -16.24
N THR A 236 -14.78 -1.05 -15.52
CA THR A 236 -15.82 -1.42 -14.55
C THR A 236 -17.19 -1.34 -15.24
N LYS A 237 -18.09 -2.29 -14.95
CA LYS A 237 -19.48 -2.24 -15.41
C LYS A 237 -20.42 -2.82 -14.35
N LEU A 238 -21.56 -2.17 -14.17
CA LEU A 238 -22.67 -2.70 -13.38
C LEU A 238 -23.40 -3.79 -14.17
N VAL A 239 -23.41 -5.02 -13.66
CA VAL A 239 -24.13 -6.16 -14.26
C VAL A 239 -24.93 -6.85 -13.16
N GLY A 240 -26.26 -6.95 -13.35
CA GLY A 240 -27.14 -7.56 -12.35
C GLY A 240 -27.06 -6.91 -10.96
N GLY A 241 -26.78 -5.59 -10.89
CA GLY A 241 -26.65 -4.85 -9.63
C GLY A 241 -25.26 -4.92 -8.98
N ILE A 242 -24.30 -5.63 -9.58
CA ILE A 242 -22.93 -5.76 -9.05
C ILE A 242 -21.95 -5.03 -9.96
N ASN A 243 -21.10 -4.17 -9.38
CA ASN A 243 -19.98 -3.56 -10.10
C ASN A 243 -18.85 -4.59 -10.25
N ILE A 244 -18.53 -4.91 -11.49
CA ILE A 244 -17.46 -5.85 -11.84
C ILE A 244 -16.40 -5.12 -12.66
N PHE A 245 -15.16 -5.16 -12.21
CA PHE A 245 -14.01 -4.67 -12.96
C PHE A 245 -13.22 -5.83 -13.58
N ASN A 246 -13.02 -5.77 -14.89
CA ASN A 246 -12.22 -6.74 -15.64
C ASN A 246 -10.74 -6.36 -15.55
N TRP A 247 -10.04 -6.90 -14.55
CA TRP A 247 -8.66 -6.49 -14.27
C TRP A 247 -7.67 -7.08 -15.26
N GLU A 248 -7.68 -8.40 -15.39
CA GLU A 248 -6.79 -9.12 -16.30
C GLU A 248 -7.61 -10.22 -16.96
N SER A 249 -7.37 -10.45 -18.24
CA SER A 249 -8.03 -11.53 -18.96
C SER A 249 -7.02 -12.31 -19.79
N PHE A 250 -7.25 -13.61 -19.89
CA PHE A 250 -6.42 -14.51 -20.66
C PHE A 250 -7.27 -15.25 -21.67
N PHE A 251 -7.13 -14.85 -22.93
CA PHE A 251 -7.74 -15.53 -24.05
C PHE A 251 -6.90 -16.72 -24.51
N HIS A 252 -7.58 -17.81 -24.84
CA HIS A 252 -6.98 -18.98 -25.45
C HIS A 252 -7.97 -19.62 -26.43
N LYS A 253 -7.48 -20.27 -27.49
CA LYS A 253 -8.36 -20.92 -28.50
C LYS A 253 -9.32 -21.92 -27.84
N ASN A 254 -8.78 -22.80 -26.99
CA ASN A 254 -9.57 -23.68 -26.12
C ASN A 254 -10.22 -22.87 -24.98
N ILE A 255 -11.56 -22.93 -24.90
CA ILE A 255 -12.38 -22.21 -23.91
C ILE A 255 -12.05 -22.60 -22.46
N ASN A 256 -11.66 -23.86 -22.21
CA ASN A 256 -11.34 -24.35 -20.86
C ASN A 256 -10.04 -23.75 -20.30
N ASN A 257 -9.21 -23.17 -21.17
CA ASN A 257 -7.99 -22.50 -20.78
C ASN A 257 -8.20 -20.97 -20.63
N ARG A 258 -9.38 -20.46 -20.96
CA ARG A 258 -9.71 -19.04 -20.79
C ARG A 258 -9.99 -18.75 -19.33
N LYS A 259 -9.48 -17.64 -18.85
CA LYS A 259 -9.68 -17.18 -17.47
C LYS A 259 -9.61 -15.66 -17.40
N ALA A 260 -10.21 -15.09 -16.38
CA ALA A 260 -10.11 -13.67 -16.09
C ALA A 260 -10.01 -13.47 -14.59
N THR A 261 -9.32 -12.40 -14.18
CA THR A 261 -9.32 -11.92 -12.81
C THR A 261 -10.31 -10.76 -12.73
N LEU A 262 -11.37 -10.96 -11.97
CA LEU A 262 -12.45 -10.00 -11.77
C LEU A 262 -12.26 -9.32 -10.41
N VAL A 263 -12.52 -8.03 -10.32
CA VAL A 263 -12.69 -7.35 -9.03
C VAL A 263 -14.18 -7.15 -8.83
N ILE A 264 -14.70 -7.82 -7.80
CA ILE A 264 -16.13 -7.88 -7.49
C ILE A 264 -16.42 -6.87 -6.39
N ASP A 265 -17.57 -6.21 -6.50
CA ASP A 265 -18.01 -5.13 -5.63
C ASP A 265 -16.98 -4.01 -5.58
N ALA A 266 -16.47 -3.63 -6.77
CA ALA A 266 -15.77 -2.37 -6.92
C ALA A 266 -16.78 -1.26 -6.61
N GLY A 267 -16.82 -0.85 -5.33
CA GLY A 267 -17.76 0.17 -4.85
C GLY A 267 -17.51 1.52 -5.51
N GLU A 268 -18.31 2.50 -5.11
CA GLU A 268 -17.99 3.88 -5.45
C GLU A 268 -16.61 4.27 -4.90
N ALA A 269 -15.89 5.13 -5.62
CA ALA A 269 -14.61 5.64 -5.16
C ALA A 269 -14.80 6.37 -3.82
N LYS A 270 -14.02 5.98 -2.82
CA LYS A 270 -13.98 6.64 -1.51
C LYS A 270 -12.67 7.38 -1.36
N GLU A 271 -12.70 8.50 -0.64
CA GLU A 271 -11.49 9.19 -0.24
C GLU A 271 -10.88 8.49 1.00
N PHE A 272 -9.57 8.28 0.98
CA PHE A 272 -8.76 7.78 2.09
C PHE A 272 -7.62 8.77 2.31
N ARG A 273 -7.56 9.36 3.50
CA ARG A 273 -6.55 10.36 3.89
C ARG A 273 -5.54 9.76 4.85
N ASP A 274 -4.37 10.39 4.91
CA ASP A 274 -3.40 10.16 5.97
C ASP A 274 -4.04 10.29 7.35
N GLY A 275 -3.80 9.30 8.22
CA GLY A 275 -4.39 9.19 9.55
C GLY A 275 -5.84 8.65 9.58
N ASP A 276 -6.51 8.47 8.44
CA ASP A 276 -7.86 7.89 8.43
C ASP A 276 -7.83 6.43 8.88
N VAL A 277 -8.92 5.98 9.52
CA VAL A 277 -9.11 4.57 9.89
C VAL A 277 -9.01 3.66 8.66
N TYR A 278 -8.22 2.59 8.77
CA TYR A 278 -8.07 1.64 7.67
C TYR A 278 -9.37 0.87 7.39
N ILE A 279 -9.57 0.47 6.13
CA ILE A 279 -10.83 -0.14 5.68
C ILE A 279 -11.11 -1.45 6.43
N GLY A 280 -12.23 -1.48 7.15
CA GLY A 280 -12.72 -2.65 7.88
C GLY A 280 -12.32 -2.69 9.36
N GLU A 281 -11.59 -1.67 9.83
CA GLU A 281 -11.29 -1.46 11.25
C GLU A 281 -12.47 -0.81 11.99
N ASN A 282 -12.39 -0.77 13.33
CA ASN A 282 -13.34 -0.05 14.17
C ASN A 282 -13.00 1.45 14.16
N GLU A 283 -13.98 2.30 13.80
CA GLU A 283 -13.77 3.74 13.69
C GLU A 283 -13.39 4.45 15.01
N ASN A 284 -13.79 3.89 16.16
CA ASN A 284 -13.54 4.51 17.47
C ASN A 284 -12.28 3.99 18.16
N SER A 285 -11.71 2.89 17.65
CA SER A 285 -10.51 2.25 18.21
C SER A 285 -9.87 1.42 17.09
N PRO A 286 -9.30 2.10 16.07
CA PRO A 286 -8.71 1.41 14.96
C PRO A 286 -7.41 0.75 15.40
N HIS A 287 -7.10 -0.45 14.88
CA HIS A 287 -5.75 -0.97 15.07
C HIS A 287 -4.78 -0.47 14.01
N TRP A 288 -5.32 -0.04 12.86
CA TRP A 288 -4.56 0.40 11.71
C TRP A 288 -5.19 1.66 11.12
N THR A 289 -4.34 2.63 10.79
CA THR A 289 -4.69 3.84 10.07
C THR A 289 -3.92 3.90 8.77
N TRP A 290 -4.45 4.66 7.80
CA TRP A 290 -3.76 4.97 6.56
C TRP A 290 -2.55 5.87 6.84
N ASN A 291 -1.43 5.57 6.17
CA ASN A 291 -0.25 6.43 6.14
C ASN A 291 0.06 6.73 4.66
N ILE A 292 -0.24 7.95 4.22
CA ILE A 292 -0.29 8.35 2.80
C ILE A 292 0.38 9.71 2.62
N GLY A 293 1.32 9.79 1.68
CA GLY A 293 2.02 11.05 1.44
C GLY A 293 2.84 11.09 0.16
N GLY A 294 3.38 12.27 -0.13
CA GLY A 294 4.27 12.51 -1.27
C GLY A 294 3.63 12.30 -2.65
N LEU A 295 2.29 12.25 -2.74
CA LEU A 295 1.59 11.82 -3.97
C LEU A 295 1.75 12.80 -5.16
N GLN A 296 2.15 14.05 -4.89
CA GLN A 296 2.43 15.09 -5.88
C GLN A 296 3.87 15.04 -6.43
N GLU A 297 4.74 14.22 -5.83
CA GLU A 297 6.12 14.09 -6.26
C GLU A 297 6.23 13.12 -7.44
N ASN A 298 7.02 13.47 -8.46
CA ASN A 298 7.33 12.58 -9.59
C ASN A 298 8.70 11.91 -9.39
N THR A 299 8.79 11.06 -8.38
CA THR A 299 10.03 10.38 -7.98
C THR A 299 9.73 8.95 -7.50
N LEU A 300 10.77 8.19 -7.15
CA LEU A 300 10.65 6.86 -6.55
C LEU A 300 10.51 6.97 -5.03
N THR A 301 9.95 5.95 -4.39
CA THR A 301 9.85 5.87 -2.93
C THR A 301 11.20 5.50 -2.33
N ILE A 302 11.76 6.38 -1.50
CA ILE A 302 12.99 6.13 -0.77
C ILE A 302 12.62 5.84 0.69
N PRO A 303 12.66 4.56 1.12
CA PRO A 303 12.30 4.21 2.48
C PRO A 303 13.36 4.70 3.47
N SER A 304 12.90 5.07 4.67
CA SER A 304 13.75 5.57 5.75
C SER A 304 13.35 4.92 7.07
N ALA A 305 14.34 4.58 7.90
CA ALA A 305 14.13 4.10 9.27
C ALA A 305 14.11 5.24 10.29
N LYS A 306 14.27 6.51 9.87
CA LYS A 306 14.47 7.66 10.77
C LYS A 306 13.51 8.82 10.52
N SER A 307 12.69 8.71 9.49
CA SER A 307 11.79 9.76 9.04
C SER A 307 10.77 9.13 8.11
N GLU A 308 9.68 9.85 7.84
CA GLU A 308 8.81 9.51 6.72
C GLU A 308 9.57 9.36 5.41
N PHE A 309 8.99 8.59 4.51
CA PHE A 309 9.60 8.27 3.22
C PHE A 309 9.71 9.52 2.34
N LEU A 310 10.73 9.56 1.49
CA LEU A 310 10.78 10.53 0.39
C LEU A 310 10.09 9.95 -0.84
N GLY A 311 9.42 10.79 -1.63
CA GLY A 311 8.60 10.34 -2.75
C GLY A 311 7.21 9.85 -2.35
N PRO A 312 6.42 9.40 -3.33
CA PRO A 312 5.06 8.94 -3.08
C PRO A 312 5.06 7.64 -2.28
N TYR A 313 4.19 7.51 -1.29
CA TYR A 313 3.96 6.26 -0.57
C TYR A 313 2.48 6.08 -0.23
N ILE A 314 2.08 4.81 -0.20
CA ILE A 314 0.75 4.38 0.24
C ILE A 314 0.98 3.24 1.22
N GLY A 315 0.54 3.42 2.45
CA GLY A 315 0.78 2.49 3.52
C GLY A 315 -0.29 2.51 4.60
N ILE A 316 -0.05 1.71 5.62
CA ILE A 316 -0.76 1.75 6.88
C ILE A 316 0.24 1.70 8.03
N GLU A 317 -0.14 2.24 9.16
CA GLU A 317 0.59 2.15 10.41
C GLU A 317 -0.33 1.69 11.54
N ASN A 318 0.26 1.07 12.55
CA ASN A 318 -0.52 0.62 13.69
C ASN A 318 -0.92 1.82 14.56
N ASP A 319 -2.19 1.89 14.95
CA ASP A 319 -2.73 2.92 15.85
C ASP A 319 -2.99 2.36 17.27
N ILE A 320 -2.41 1.19 17.56
CA ILE A 320 -2.45 0.52 18.87
C ILE A 320 -1.28 0.93 19.74
N VAL A 321 -1.55 1.08 21.04
CA VAL A 321 -0.57 1.11 22.11
C VAL A 321 -0.78 -0.15 22.95
N TYR A 322 0.29 -0.91 23.12
CA TYR A 322 0.40 -2.09 23.94
C TYR A 322 1.62 -1.88 24.83
N ASP A 323 1.41 -1.24 25.98
CA ASP A 323 2.48 -0.94 26.93
C ASP A 323 2.17 -1.38 28.37
N ASP A 324 0.97 -1.91 28.61
CA ASP A 324 0.60 -2.54 29.87
C ASP A 324 -0.32 -3.77 29.72
N ALA A 325 -0.54 -4.50 30.83
CA ALA A 325 -1.31 -5.75 30.84
C ALA A 325 -2.80 -5.53 30.52
N SER A 326 -3.32 -4.32 30.75
CA SER A 326 -4.72 -3.99 30.52
C SER A 326 -5.04 -3.77 29.02
N ASP A 327 -4.02 -3.53 28.21
CA ASP A 327 -4.15 -3.47 26.75
C ASP A 327 -4.15 -4.85 26.07
N TYR A 328 -3.87 -5.91 26.84
CA TYR A 328 -3.74 -7.30 26.37
C TYR A 328 -2.69 -7.46 25.26
N PRO A 329 -1.42 -7.05 25.50
CA PRO A 329 -0.33 -7.25 24.54
C PRO A 329 -0.17 -8.74 24.21
N PRO A 330 0.24 -9.11 22.98
CA PRO A 330 0.45 -10.50 22.63
C PRO A 330 1.47 -11.19 23.54
N THR A 331 1.06 -12.29 24.15
CA THR A 331 1.96 -13.16 24.94
C THR A 331 2.49 -14.34 24.10
N VAL A 332 3.20 -15.27 24.74
CA VAL A 332 3.78 -16.45 24.09
C VAL A 332 2.71 -17.29 23.38
N GLY A 333 2.92 -17.52 22.10
CA GLY A 333 1.98 -18.19 21.19
C GLY A 333 1.05 -17.25 20.43
N GLU A 334 1.06 -15.95 20.75
CA GLU A 334 0.19 -14.94 20.15
C GLU A 334 0.94 -14.04 19.16
N CYS A 335 0.19 -13.18 18.45
CA CYS A 335 0.75 -12.32 17.43
C CYS A 335 0.03 -10.97 17.30
N LEU A 336 0.80 -9.94 16.99
CA LEU A 336 0.33 -8.74 16.30
C LEU A 336 -0.06 -9.13 14.87
N LYS A 337 -1.24 -8.68 14.42
CA LYS A 337 -1.83 -9.08 13.14
C LYS A 337 -2.04 -7.85 12.27
N PHE A 338 -1.45 -7.86 11.08
CA PHE A 338 -1.82 -6.92 10.02
C PHE A 338 -3.24 -7.24 9.52
N PRO A 339 -3.90 -6.27 8.86
CA PRO A 339 -5.26 -6.45 8.37
C PRO A 339 -5.42 -7.72 7.55
N ARG A 340 -6.56 -8.40 7.75
CA ARG A 340 -6.92 -9.67 7.10
C ARG A 340 -5.91 -10.81 7.30
N LEU A 341 -5.08 -10.74 8.34
CA LEU A 341 -4.00 -11.69 8.60
C LEU A 341 -3.00 -11.76 7.43
N TYR A 342 -2.82 -10.66 6.70
CA TYR A 342 -1.88 -10.60 5.57
C TYR A 342 -0.46 -10.93 6.04
N LEU A 343 -0.08 -10.39 7.20
CA LEU A 343 1.19 -10.59 7.89
C LEU A 343 0.94 -10.69 9.39
N LYS A 344 1.87 -11.31 10.13
CA LYS A 344 1.85 -11.41 11.59
C LYS A 344 3.26 -11.25 12.16
N VAL A 345 3.35 -10.60 13.32
CA VAL A 345 4.55 -10.58 14.17
C VAL A 345 4.22 -11.36 15.44
N CYS A 346 4.84 -12.51 15.64
CA CYS A 346 4.46 -13.45 16.70
C CYS A 346 5.57 -13.61 17.73
N LEU A 347 5.17 -13.72 19.00
CA LEU A 347 6.03 -14.13 20.09
C LEU A 347 5.91 -15.65 20.23
N ASP A 348 6.82 -16.42 19.62
CA ASP A 348 6.64 -17.87 19.48
C ASP A 348 6.96 -18.64 20.78
N ASN A 349 8.08 -18.29 21.43
CA ASN A 349 8.51 -18.90 22.69
C ASN A 349 9.53 -18.02 23.43
N VAL A 350 9.80 -18.37 24.69
CA VAL A 350 10.84 -17.74 25.52
C VAL A 350 11.87 -18.78 25.91
N GLN A 351 13.15 -18.43 25.79
CA GLN A 351 14.28 -19.26 26.18
C GLN A 351 15.29 -18.43 26.99
N LYS A 352 15.39 -18.71 28.29
CA LYS A 352 16.24 -17.98 29.23
C LYS A 352 15.89 -16.48 29.25
N ASN A 353 16.72 -15.64 28.61
CA ASN A 353 16.62 -14.18 28.62
C ASN A 353 16.31 -13.63 27.22
N ALA A 354 15.81 -14.47 26.31
CA ALA A 354 15.44 -14.06 24.97
C ALA A 354 14.14 -14.75 24.55
N ALA A 355 13.35 -14.06 23.73
CA ALA A 355 12.18 -14.63 23.10
C ALA A 355 12.42 -14.82 21.60
N LYS A 356 11.89 -15.90 21.05
CA LYS A 356 11.86 -16.11 19.61
C LYS A 356 10.70 -15.33 19.03
N VAL A 357 11.01 -14.31 18.25
CA VAL A 357 10.03 -13.52 17.50
C VAL A 357 10.04 -13.96 16.04
N THR A 358 8.87 -14.09 15.42
CA THR A 358 8.72 -14.47 14.02
C THR A 358 7.83 -13.51 13.27
N ILE A 359 8.30 -13.01 12.14
CA ILE A 359 7.50 -12.29 11.16
C ILE A 359 7.12 -13.27 10.06
N LYS A 360 5.82 -13.48 9.83
CA LYS A 360 5.33 -14.46 8.86
C LYS A 360 4.16 -13.94 8.02
N GLY A 361 4.19 -14.28 6.73
CA GLY A 361 3.12 -14.05 5.79
C GLY A 361 2.18 -15.24 5.64
N LYS A 362 1.10 -15.04 4.87
CA LYS A 362 0.12 -16.09 4.57
C LYS A 362 0.60 -16.96 3.41
N CYS A 363 1.42 -17.95 3.73
CA CYS A 363 1.59 -19.15 2.93
C CYS A 363 0.61 -20.23 3.43
#